data_AF-A0A1C4ZRC3-F1
#
_entry.id   AF-A0A1C4ZRC3-F1
#
_cell.length_a   1.000
_cell.length_b   1.000
_cell.length_c   1.000
_cell.angle_alpha   90.00
_cell.angle_beta   90.00
_cell.angle_gamma   90.00
#
_symmetry.space_group_name_H-M   'P 1'
#
loop_
_entity.id
_entity.type
_entity.pdbx_description
1 polymer ?
#
loop_
_entity_poly.entity_id
_entity_poly.type
_entity_poly.pdbx_seq_one_letter_code
_entity_poly.pdbx_strand_id
1 'polypeptide(L)'
;MNTIMRKSVLSVAGLAFAGGVFAGPIAHVANPVDAKPVAVAVQADKPDTSKLIPHGTQGEQSRISLNDEQTANVKAIIAATKKAGLPERAAVISIATSLQESKLENLGHLGDRNDHDSLGLFQQRP
;
A
#
# COMPACT_ATOMS: atom_id res chain seq x y z
N MET A 1 27.18 8.36 -16.87
CA MET A 1 27.59 8.57 -15.47
C MET A 1 26.60 9.53 -14.83
N ASN A 2 25.80 9.10 -13.87
CA ASN A 2 25.07 10.01 -12.99
C ASN A 2 24.89 9.35 -11.62
N THR A 3 25.63 9.89 -10.65
CA THR A 3 25.65 9.52 -9.25
C THR A 3 24.61 10.37 -8.51
N ILE A 4 23.66 9.74 -7.83
CA ILE A 4 22.82 10.45 -6.84
C ILE A 4 22.85 9.62 -5.55
N MET A 5 23.85 9.88 -4.71
CA MET A 5 23.78 9.55 -3.29
C MET A 5 23.00 10.65 -2.57
N ARG A 6 21.84 10.33 -2.00
CA ARG A 6 21.21 11.14 -0.95
C ARG A 6 21.25 10.33 0.35
N LYS A 7 22.17 10.68 1.24
CA LYS A 7 22.16 10.24 2.63
C LYS A 7 21.20 11.16 3.39
N SER A 8 20.04 10.65 3.76
CA SER A 8 19.19 11.26 4.78
C SER A 8 18.97 10.21 5.86
N VAL A 9 19.73 10.33 6.96
CA VAL A 9 19.55 9.53 8.17
C VAL A 9 18.68 10.37 9.10
N LEU A 10 17.40 10.00 9.21
CA LEU A 10 16.50 10.51 10.23
C LEU A 10 16.67 9.63 11.47
N SER A 11 17.39 10.13 12.47
CA SER A 11 17.58 9.46 13.76
C SER A 11 16.33 9.64 14.62
N VAL A 12 15.54 8.57 14.78
CA VAL A 12 14.49 8.50 15.81
C VAL A 12 15.16 8.05 17.11
N ALA A 13 15.30 8.96 18.07
CA ALA A 13 15.74 8.63 19.42
C ALA A 13 14.67 7.78 20.11
N GLY A 14 15.01 6.53 20.45
CA GLY A 14 14.16 5.64 21.21
C GLY A 14 14.07 6.09 22.66
N LEU A 15 12.84 6.35 23.12
CA LEU A 15 12.47 6.65 24.49
C LEU A 15 12.62 5.38 25.35
N ALA A 16 13.52 5.39 26.32
CA ALA A 16 13.69 4.28 27.26
C ALA A 16 12.63 4.38 28.38
N PHE A 17 11.76 3.37 28.48
CA PHE A 17 10.84 3.21 29.60
C PHE A 17 11.55 2.42 30.71
N ALA A 18 11.87 3.07 31.81
CA ALA A 18 12.47 2.45 32.99
C ALA A 18 11.42 2.29 34.09
N GLY A 19 11.28 1.07 34.61
CA GLY A 19 10.81 0.83 35.99
C GLY A 19 9.39 0.29 36.14
N GLY A 20 9.30 -0.93 36.67
CA GLY A 20 8.06 -1.49 37.21
C GLY A 20 8.28 -2.92 37.72
N VAL A 21 8.85 -3.08 38.91
CA VAL A 21 8.91 -4.37 39.63
C VAL A 21 7.60 -4.55 40.39
N PHE A 22 6.82 -5.57 40.05
CA PHE A 22 5.68 -6.02 40.85
C PHE A 22 6.17 -7.00 41.94
N ALA A 23 5.96 -6.65 43.21
CA ALA A 23 6.29 -7.47 44.36
C ALA A 23 5.14 -8.45 44.69
N GLY A 24 5.46 -9.75 44.81
CA GLY A 24 4.62 -10.82 45.36
C GLY A 24 5.40 -11.63 46.40
N PRO A 25 4.74 -12.42 47.27
CA PRO A 25 5.28 -12.78 48.57
C PRO A 25 6.38 -13.85 48.53
N ILE A 26 7.31 -13.71 49.47
CA ILE A 26 8.57 -14.45 49.63
C ILE A 26 8.33 -15.84 50.24
N ALA A 27 8.95 -16.89 49.68
CA ALA A 27 9.44 -18.04 50.44
C ALA A 27 10.44 -18.88 49.63
N HIS A 28 11.74 -18.74 49.93
CA HIS A 28 12.69 -19.82 50.24
C HIS A 28 14.11 -19.22 50.29
N VAL A 29 14.75 -19.34 51.46
CA VAL A 29 16.13 -18.89 51.70
C VAL A 29 17.08 -19.80 50.92
N ALA A 30 17.75 -19.24 49.90
CA ALA A 30 18.93 -19.81 49.28
C ALA A 30 20.10 -18.83 49.47
N ASN A 31 21.26 -19.37 49.82
CA ASN A 31 22.50 -18.62 50.12
C ASN A 31 22.82 -17.58 49.05
N PRO A 32 23.40 -16.41 49.42
CA PRO A 32 23.73 -15.38 48.45
C PRO A 32 24.91 -15.87 47.62
N VAL A 33 24.64 -16.21 46.36
CA VAL A 33 25.72 -16.26 45.35
C VAL A 33 25.95 -14.82 44.90
N ASP A 34 27.17 -14.32 45.13
CA ASP A 34 27.68 -13.07 44.56
C ASP A 34 27.77 -13.17 43.03
N ALA A 35 26.60 -13.20 42.36
CA ALA A 35 26.50 -13.13 40.93
C ALA A 35 26.28 -11.65 40.56
N LYS A 36 27.37 -10.94 40.27
CA LYS A 36 27.30 -9.64 39.59
C LYS A 36 26.43 -9.82 38.34
N PRO A 37 25.34 -9.05 38.15
CA PRO A 37 24.52 -9.19 36.96
C PRO A 37 25.35 -8.67 35.79
N VAL A 38 25.96 -9.58 35.03
CA VAL A 38 26.57 -9.22 33.76
C VAL A 38 25.41 -9.01 32.80
N ALA A 39 25.00 -7.76 32.63
CA ALA A 39 24.09 -7.37 31.56
C ALA A 39 24.80 -7.65 30.24
N VAL A 40 24.57 -8.84 29.67
CA VAL A 40 24.99 -9.15 28.31
C VAL A 40 24.06 -8.38 27.38
N ALA A 41 24.47 -7.19 26.98
CA ALA A 41 23.84 -6.50 25.87
C ALA A 41 24.12 -7.33 24.61
N VAL A 42 23.12 -8.10 24.17
CA VAL A 42 23.15 -8.74 22.85
C VAL A 42 22.98 -7.62 21.84
N GLN A 43 24.10 -7.16 21.28
CA GLN A 43 24.11 -6.24 20.15
C GLN A 43 23.43 -6.97 18.98
N ALA A 44 22.19 -6.58 18.65
CA ALA A 44 21.52 -7.13 17.49
C ALA A 44 22.27 -6.70 16.21
N ASP A 45 22.56 -7.67 15.34
CA ASP A 45 23.20 -7.40 14.07
C ASP A 45 22.37 -6.41 13.24
N LYS A 46 23.06 -5.52 12.54
CA LYS A 46 22.44 -4.56 11.62
C LYS A 46 21.70 -5.36 10.53
N PRO A 47 20.39 -5.12 10.33
CA PRO A 47 19.63 -5.87 9.33
C PRO A 47 20.21 -5.60 7.94
N ASP A 48 20.45 -6.69 7.21
CA ASP A 48 20.98 -6.63 5.86
C ASP A 48 19.96 -5.96 4.93
N THR A 49 20.38 -4.88 4.27
CA THR A 49 19.57 -4.20 3.26
C THR A 49 19.06 -5.15 2.19
N SER A 50 19.79 -6.22 1.83
CA SER A 50 19.35 -7.23 0.86
C SER A 50 18.08 -8.00 1.32
N LYS A 51 17.85 -8.12 2.63
CA LYS A 51 16.64 -8.69 3.23
C LYS A 51 15.52 -7.66 3.43
N LEU A 52 15.86 -6.38 3.37
CA LEU A 52 14.93 -5.27 3.55
C LEU A 52 14.41 -4.69 2.23
N ILE A 53 15.05 -4.99 1.10
CA ILE A 53 14.50 -4.61 -0.21
C ILE A 53 13.27 -5.47 -0.45
N PRO A 54 12.09 -4.88 -0.68
CA PRO A 54 10.95 -5.65 -1.14
C PRO A 54 11.37 -6.36 -2.42
N HIS A 55 11.19 -7.68 -2.45
CA HIS A 55 11.28 -8.38 -3.72
C HIS A 55 10.33 -7.67 -4.70
N GLY A 56 10.73 -7.54 -5.98
CA GLY A 56 9.82 -7.08 -7.02
C GLY A 56 8.55 -7.94 -7.02
N THR A 57 7.49 -7.51 -7.71
CA THR A 57 6.21 -8.25 -7.76
C THR A 57 6.48 -9.74 -8.01
N GLN A 58 6.28 -10.56 -6.98
CA GLN A 58 6.58 -11.99 -7.04
C GLN A 58 5.41 -12.69 -7.74
N GLY A 59 5.69 -13.40 -8.83
CA GLY A 59 4.71 -14.15 -9.61
C GLY A 59 4.33 -13.52 -10.96
N GLU A 60 3.59 -14.29 -11.76
CA GLU A 60 3.07 -13.85 -13.05
C GLU A 60 2.05 -12.72 -12.87
N GLN A 61 2.20 -11.66 -13.65
CA GLN A 61 1.33 -10.50 -13.57
C GLN A 61 0.13 -10.72 -14.50
N SER A 62 -1.08 -10.75 -13.92
CA SER A 62 -2.31 -10.88 -14.72
C SER A 62 -2.47 -9.69 -15.64
N ARG A 63 -2.88 -9.95 -16.89
CA ARG A 63 -3.14 -8.95 -17.92
C ARG A 63 -4.51 -9.20 -18.53
N ILE A 64 -5.18 -8.11 -18.86
CA ILE A 64 -6.43 -8.11 -19.59
C ILE A 64 -6.17 -7.71 -21.03
N SER A 65 -6.66 -8.51 -21.97
CA SER A 65 -6.73 -8.11 -23.37
C SER A 65 -7.96 -7.21 -23.54
N LEU A 66 -7.75 -6.02 -24.10
CA LEU A 66 -8.83 -5.07 -24.37
C LEU A 66 -9.20 -5.16 -25.86
N ASN A 67 -10.50 -5.13 -26.13
CA ASN A 67 -10.98 -4.93 -27.50
C ASN A 67 -10.88 -3.44 -27.92
N ASP A 68 -11.25 -3.15 -29.17
CA ASP A 68 -11.16 -1.81 -29.73
C ASP A 68 -12.05 -0.79 -29.00
N GLU A 69 -13.25 -1.18 -28.58
CA GLU A 69 -14.18 -0.32 -27.87
C GLU A 69 -13.65 0.03 -26.46
N GLN A 70 -13.21 -0.98 -25.70
CA GLN A 70 -12.60 -0.78 -24.38
C GLN A 70 -11.35 0.10 -24.48
N THR A 71 -10.55 -0.10 -25.52
CA THR A 71 -9.37 0.75 -25.80
C THR A 71 -9.77 2.19 -26.10
N ALA A 72 -10.84 2.40 -26.88
CA ALA A 72 -11.39 3.73 -27.17
C ALA A 72 -11.92 4.40 -25.89
N ASN A 73 -12.62 3.67 -25.04
CA ASN A 73 -13.14 4.16 -23.76
C ASN A 73 -11.99 4.58 -22.81
N VAL A 74 -10.93 3.77 -22.70
CA VAL A 74 -9.72 4.14 -21.95
C VAL A 74 -9.09 5.44 -22.46
N LYS A 75 -8.96 5.59 -23.79
CA LYS A 75 -8.45 6.83 -24.40
C LYS A 75 -9.35 8.03 -24.08
N ALA A 76 -10.67 7.84 -24.09
CA ALA A 76 -11.64 8.89 -23.75
C ALA A 76 -11.50 9.33 -22.28
N ILE A 77 -11.35 8.40 -21.34
CA ILE A 77 -11.09 8.71 -19.92
C ILE A 77 -9.81 9.52 -19.78
N ILE A 78 -8.71 9.10 -20.41
CA ILE A 78 -7.43 9.84 -20.37
C ILE A 78 -7.60 11.24 -20.95
N ALA A 79 -8.25 11.39 -22.10
CA ALA A 79 -8.50 12.69 -22.71
C ALA A 79 -9.34 13.61 -21.80
N ALA A 80 -10.39 13.07 -21.16
CA ALA A 80 -11.24 13.82 -20.24
C ALA A 80 -10.46 14.31 -19.01
N THR A 81 -9.67 13.45 -18.38
CA THR A 81 -8.85 13.84 -17.21
C THR A 81 -7.80 14.90 -17.56
N LYS A 82 -7.14 14.80 -18.72
CA LYS A 82 -6.23 15.83 -19.23
C LYS A 82 -6.94 17.15 -19.49
N LYS A 83 -8.11 17.12 -20.13
CA LYS A 83 -8.94 18.31 -20.37
C LYS A 83 -9.37 18.98 -19.06
N ALA A 84 -9.60 18.20 -18.02
CA ALA A 84 -9.94 18.68 -16.68
C ALA A 84 -8.73 19.17 -15.86
N GLY A 85 -7.50 19.12 -16.40
CA GLY A 85 -6.28 19.54 -15.68
C GLY A 85 -5.91 18.65 -14.50
N LEU A 86 -6.41 17.40 -14.47
CA LEU A 86 -6.18 16.46 -13.38
C LEU A 86 -4.82 15.77 -13.50
N PRO A 87 -4.20 15.34 -12.38
CA PRO A 87 -2.96 14.58 -12.41
C PRO A 87 -3.16 13.22 -13.09
N GLU A 88 -2.09 12.62 -13.62
CA GLU A 88 -2.13 11.31 -14.29
C GLU A 88 -2.76 10.21 -13.43
N ARG A 89 -2.56 10.26 -12.11
CA ARG A 89 -3.18 9.34 -11.15
C ARG A 89 -4.72 9.36 -11.23
N ALA A 90 -5.33 10.48 -11.59
CA ALA A 90 -6.78 10.55 -11.79
C ALA A 90 -7.23 9.65 -12.96
N ALA A 91 -6.48 9.64 -14.08
CA ALA A 91 -6.77 8.74 -15.19
C ALA A 91 -6.66 7.27 -14.76
N VAL A 92 -5.61 6.92 -14.01
CA VAL A 92 -5.40 5.56 -13.50
C VAL A 92 -6.56 5.12 -12.61
N ILE A 93 -6.97 5.97 -11.67
CA ILE A 93 -8.10 5.67 -10.77
C ILE A 93 -9.38 5.52 -11.59
N SER A 94 -9.69 6.46 -12.50
CA SER A 94 -10.88 6.39 -13.34
C SER A 94 -10.94 5.15 -14.22
N ILE A 95 -9.82 4.73 -14.81
CA ILE A 95 -9.73 3.49 -15.60
C ILE A 95 -9.97 2.28 -14.69
N ALA A 96 -9.33 2.21 -13.52
CA ALA A 96 -9.50 1.11 -12.58
C ALA A 96 -10.94 1.00 -12.07
N THR A 97 -11.57 2.13 -11.74
CA THR A 97 -12.98 2.19 -11.35
C THR A 97 -13.86 1.72 -12.50
N SER A 98 -13.70 2.25 -13.71
CA SER A 98 -14.53 1.83 -14.85
C SER A 98 -14.34 0.35 -15.22
N LEU A 99 -13.14 -0.18 -15.05
CA LEU A 99 -12.89 -1.61 -15.21
C LEU A 99 -13.67 -2.45 -14.19
N GLN A 100 -13.74 -1.99 -12.94
CA GLN A 100 -14.47 -2.68 -11.88
C GLN A 100 -16.00 -2.57 -12.04
N GLU A 101 -16.49 -1.42 -12.46
CA GLU A 101 -17.92 -1.13 -12.57
C GLU A 101 -18.55 -1.71 -13.84
N SER A 102 -17.88 -1.61 -14.99
CA SER A 102 -18.46 -1.99 -16.28
C SER A 102 -17.51 -2.76 -17.20
N LYS A 103 -16.33 -3.19 -16.72
CA LYS A 103 -15.29 -3.81 -17.56
C LYS A 103 -14.87 -2.92 -18.74
N LEU A 104 -14.94 -1.60 -18.56
CA LEU A 104 -14.70 -0.59 -19.60
C LEU A 104 -15.72 -0.62 -20.75
N GLU A 105 -16.89 -1.23 -20.56
CA GLU A 105 -18.01 -1.23 -21.51
C GLU A 105 -18.92 -0.04 -21.22
N ASN A 106 -19.29 0.72 -22.25
CA ASN A 106 -20.13 1.90 -22.08
C ASN A 106 -21.61 1.54 -22.22
N LEU A 107 -22.23 1.12 -21.11
CA LEU A 107 -23.63 0.69 -21.12
C LEU A 107 -24.58 1.84 -21.44
N GLY A 108 -25.37 1.70 -22.50
CA GLY A 108 -26.26 2.73 -23.01
C GLY A 108 -27.54 2.91 -22.18
N HIS A 109 -28.13 4.11 -22.28
CA HIS A 109 -29.44 4.41 -21.71
C HIS A 109 -30.56 3.79 -22.56
N LEU A 110 -31.38 2.92 -21.98
CA LEU A 110 -32.49 2.25 -22.68
C LEU A 110 -33.76 3.13 -22.82
N GLY A 111 -33.67 4.42 -22.48
CA GLY A 111 -34.80 5.36 -22.48
C GLY A 111 -35.82 5.01 -21.39
N ASP A 112 -37.11 5.16 -21.67
CA ASP A 112 -38.21 4.82 -20.75
C ASP A 112 -38.19 3.36 -20.27
N ARG A 113 -37.45 2.48 -20.97
CA ARG A 113 -37.28 1.07 -20.59
C ARG A 113 -36.15 0.85 -19.59
N ASN A 114 -35.39 1.88 -19.26
CA ASN A 114 -34.33 1.84 -18.27
C ASN A 114 -34.95 1.99 -16.88
N ASP A 115 -35.29 0.88 -16.24
CA ASP A 115 -35.95 0.83 -14.92
C ASP A 115 -35.00 1.22 -13.79
N HIS A 116 -34.57 2.47 -13.75
CA HIS A 116 -33.61 3.00 -12.77
C HIS A 116 -32.27 2.23 -12.67
N ASP A 117 -31.92 1.54 -13.76
CA ASP A 117 -30.66 0.84 -13.89
C ASP A 117 -29.50 1.82 -14.07
N SER A 118 -28.33 1.42 -13.58
CA SER A 118 -27.07 2.13 -13.71
C SER A 118 -26.58 2.19 -15.15
N LEU A 119 -25.89 3.27 -15.50
CA LEU A 119 -25.49 3.56 -16.88
C LEU A 119 -24.02 3.94 -17.03
N GLY A 120 -23.50 3.66 -18.23
CA GLY A 120 -22.18 4.08 -18.70
C GLY A 120 -20.99 3.44 -18.00
N LEU A 121 -19.81 4.01 -18.26
CA LEU A 121 -18.51 3.50 -17.80
C LEU A 121 -18.34 3.43 -16.27
N PHE A 122 -19.09 4.24 -15.54
CA PHE A 122 -19.00 4.37 -14.08
C PHE A 122 -20.28 3.93 -13.37
N GLN A 123 -21.21 3.31 -14.10
CA GLN A 123 -22.47 2.80 -13.55
C GLN A 123 -23.25 3.85 -12.74
N GLN A 124 -23.34 5.06 -13.27
CA GLN A 124 -24.00 6.20 -12.63
C GLN A 124 -25.53 6.00 -12.61
N ARG A 125 -26.16 6.44 -11.51
CA ARG A 125 -27.62 6.48 -11.37
C ARG A 125 -28.10 7.92 -11.54
N PRO A 126 -28.63 8.30 -12.71
CA PRO A 126 -29.21 9.63 -12.94
C PRO A 126 -30.58 9.80 -12.26
#